data_AF-A0A7C4FZR8-F1
#
_entry.id   AF-A0A7C4FZR8-F1
#
_cell.length_a   1.000
_cell.length_b   1.000
_cell.length_c   1.000
_cell.angle_alpha   90.00
_cell.angle_beta   90.00
_cell.angle_gamma   90.00
#
_symmetry.space_group_name_H-M   'P 1'
#
loop_
_entity.id
_entity.type
_entity.pdbx_description
1 polymer ?
#
loop_
_entity_poly.entity_id
_entity_poly.type
_entity_poly.pdbx_seq_one_letter_code
_entity_poly.pdbx_strand_id
1 'polypeptide(L)'
;MTVLVFDANILIRAVLGNKVLSLIRQHAGQVEFWAPDAAFAEARDHLPTILAARGIAAAPALEIRADRRCRRRAAAAAARPPSRTRGC
;
A
#
# COMPACT_ATOMS: atom_id res chain seq x y z
N MET A 1 -17.00 5.34 -9.01
CA MET A 1 -16.23 5.11 -7.78
C MET A 1 -14.84 4.66 -8.18
N THR A 2 -13.85 5.52 -7.98
CA THR A 2 -12.49 5.35 -8.51
C THR A 2 -11.60 4.73 -7.44
N VAL A 3 -10.85 3.72 -7.83
CA VAL A 3 -9.94 2.96 -6.96
C VAL A 3 -8.52 3.33 -7.32
N LEU A 4 -7.71 3.73 -6.34
CA LEU A 4 -6.29 4.01 -6.53
C LEU A 4 -5.46 3.00 -5.74
N VAL A 5 -4.56 2.32 -6.42
CA VAL A 5 -3.65 1.34 -5.81
C VAL A 5 -2.29 1.99 -5.56
N PHE A 6 -1.77 1.87 -4.34
CA PHE A 6 -0.43 2.33 -3.98
C PHE A 6 0.62 1.25 -4.20
N ASP A 7 1.73 1.72 -4.73
CA ASP A 7 3.00 1.01 -4.79
C ASP A 7 3.84 1.29 -3.53
N ALA A 8 4.83 0.44 -3.25
CA ALA A 8 5.77 0.62 -2.15
C ALA A 8 6.42 2.01 -2.17
N ASN A 9 6.79 2.52 -3.35
CA ASN A 9 7.41 3.83 -3.50
C ASN A 9 6.50 4.99 -3.04
N ILE A 10 5.19 4.87 -3.27
CA ILE A 10 4.22 5.89 -2.84
C ILE A 10 4.02 5.81 -1.32
N LEU A 11 3.97 4.61 -0.75
CA LEU A 11 3.89 4.41 0.70
C LEU A 11 5.11 4.99 1.42
N ILE A 12 6.32 4.70 0.93
CA ILE A 12 7.58 5.25 1.47
C ILE A 12 7.55 6.79 1.44
N ARG A 13 7.10 7.39 0.33
CA ARG A 13 7.01 8.85 0.20
C ARG A 13 5.91 9.47 1.05
N ALA A 14 4.84 8.73 1.35
CA ALA A 14 3.78 9.17 2.24
C ALA A 14 4.24 9.20 3.70
N VAL A 15 5.13 8.27 4.09
CA VAL A 15 5.72 8.24 5.44
C VAL A 15 6.84 9.28 5.58
N LEU A 16 7.70 9.43 4.57
CA LEU A 16 8.88 10.30 4.64
C LEU A 16 8.62 11.76 4.20
N GLY A 17 7.46 12.07 3.62
CA GLY A 17 7.22 13.36 3.00
C GLY A 17 5.78 13.87 3.13
N ASN A 18 5.64 15.20 3.21
CA ASN A 18 4.35 15.85 3.45
C ASN A 18 3.44 15.92 2.22
N LYS A 19 4.02 15.95 1.00
CA LYS A 19 3.26 16.18 -0.24
C LYS A 19 2.27 15.05 -0.53
N VAL A 20 2.74 13.80 -0.52
CA VAL A 20 1.90 12.63 -0.80
C VAL A 20 0.85 12.48 0.30
N LEU A 21 1.25 12.60 1.57
CA LEU A 21 0.32 12.51 2.69
C LEU A 21 -0.81 13.56 2.60
N SER A 22 -0.50 14.80 2.21
CA SER A 22 -1.50 15.85 2.01
C SER A 22 -2.48 15.52 0.89
N LEU A 23 -1.99 14.98 -0.24
CA LEU A 23 -2.83 14.54 -1.36
C LEU A 23 -3.77 13.40 -0.95
N ILE A 24 -3.26 12.42 -0.21
CA ILE A 24 -4.08 11.31 0.30
C ILE A 24 -5.20 11.86 1.18
N ARG A 25 -4.89 12.79 2.08
CA ARG A 25 -5.89 13.43 2.96
C ARG A 25 -6.94 14.22 2.19
N GLN A 26 -6.55 14.97 1.16
CA GLN A 26 -7.47 15.74 0.32
C GLN A 26 -8.46 14.85 -0.43
N HIS A 27 -8.03 13.66 -0.87
CA HIS A 27 -8.84 12.77 -1.72
C HIS A 27 -9.46 11.59 -0.96
N ALA A 28 -9.21 11.42 0.33
CA ALA A 28 -9.74 10.32 1.15
C ALA A 28 -11.27 10.21 1.19
N GLY A 29 -11.99 11.31 0.92
CA GLY A 29 -13.46 11.30 0.83
C GLY A 29 -14.02 10.97 -0.57
N GLN A 30 -13.16 10.92 -1.59
CA GLN A 30 -13.57 10.81 -3.00
C GLN A 30 -13.03 9.55 -3.69
N VAL A 31 -11.90 9.02 -3.21
CA VAL A 31 -11.16 7.91 -3.81
C VAL A 31 -10.91 6.84 -2.74
N GLU A 32 -11.10 5.58 -3.12
CA GLU A 32 -10.75 4.46 -2.25
C GLU A 32 -9.29 4.07 -2.51
N PHE A 33 -8.46 4.09 -1.46
CA PHE A 33 -7.04 3.76 -1.55
C PHE A 33 -6.79 2.31 -1.15
N TRP A 34 -6.06 1.60 -1.99
CA TRP A 34 -5.73 0.19 -1.81
C TRP A 34 -4.23 0.00 -1.92
N ALA A 35 -3.67 -0.99 -1.24
CA ALA A 35 -2.31 -1.44 -1.48
C ALA A 35 -2.21 -2.94 -1.20
N PRO A 36 -1.51 -3.72 -2.04
CA PRO A 36 -1.28 -5.13 -1.77
C PRO A 36 -0.34 -5.30 -0.57
N ASP A 37 -0.48 -6.42 0.16
CA ASP A 37 0.40 -6.73 1.30
C ASP A 37 1.88 -6.78 0.89
N ALA A 38 2.17 -7.17 -0.36
CA ALA A 38 3.52 -7.15 -0.93
C ALA A 38 4.14 -5.74 -0.95
N ALA A 39 3.36 -4.70 -1.29
CA ALA A 39 3.83 -3.32 -1.29
C ALA A 39 4.12 -2.81 0.13
N PHE A 40 3.35 -3.26 1.12
CA PHE A 40 3.63 -2.96 2.53
C PHE A 40 4.88 -3.68 3.05
N ALA A 41 5.09 -4.93 2.65
CA ALA A 41 6.29 -5.70 3.00
C ALA A 41 7.54 -5.03 2.42
N GLU A 42 7.52 -4.71 1.13
CA GLU A 42 8.60 -4.00 0.44
C GLU A 42 8.87 -2.64 1.10
N ALA A 43 7.83 -1.84 1.36
CA ALA A 43 8.01 -0.56 2.06
C ALA A 43 8.67 -0.71 3.44
N ARG A 44 8.34 -1.76 4.18
CA ARG A 44 8.95 -2.05 5.50
C ARG A 44 10.40 -2.49 5.41
N ASP A 45 10.80 -3.20 4.37
CA ASP A 45 12.18 -3.63 4.18
C ASP A 45 13.07 -2.48 3.70
N HIS A 46 12.53 -1.59 2.86
CA HIS A 46 13.25 -0.43 2.34
C HIS A 46 13.29 0.77 3.29
N LEU A 47 12.27 0.95 4.15
CA LEU A 47 12.21 2.09 5.08
C LEU A 47 13.46 2.22 5.96
N PRO A 48 13.91 1.17 6.67
CA PRO A 48 15.07 1.25 7.57
C PRO A 48 16.32 1.72 6.85
N THR A 49 16.56 1.19 5.65
CA THR A 49 17.72 1.54 4.82
C THR A 49 17.67 3.01 4.39
N ILE A 50 16.50 3.50 3.99
CA ILE A 50 16.31 4.89 3.58
C ILE A 50 16.40 5.85 4.78
N LEU A 51 15.88 5.45 5.95
CA LEU A 51 15.95 6.23 7.18
C LEU A 51 17.39 6.31 7.72
N ALA A 52 18.12 5.20 7.67
CA ALA A 52 19.54 5.13 8.02
C ALA A 52 20.37 6.06 7.11
N ALA A 53 20.11 6.04 5.80
CA ALA A 53 20.76 6.96 4.85
C ALA A 53 20.44 8.45 5.11
N ARG A 54 19.35 8.75 5.84
CA ARG A 54 18.92 10.11 6.19
C ARG A 54 19.27 10.49 7.63
N GLY A 55 19.89 9.60 8.41
CA GLY A 55 20.21 9.84 9.83
C GLY A 55 18.98 9.94 10.75
N ILE A 56 17.82 9.44 10.32
CA ILE A 56 16.57 9.49 11.08
C ILE A 56 16.42 8.17 11.85
N ALA A 57 16.21 8.25 13.17
CA ALA A 57 15.98 7.07 14.00
C ALA A 57 14.74 6.31 13.51
N ALA A 58 14.90 5.03 13.15
CA ALA A 58 13.85 4.26 12.49
C ALA A 58 12.64 3.91 13.38
N ALA A 59 12.76 4.12 14.70
CA ALA A 59 11.78 3.67 15.69
C ALA A 59 10.36 4.28 15.51
N PRO A 60 10.16 5.58 15.22
CA PRO A 60 8.83 6.14 14.99
C PRO A 60 8.27 5.86 13.58
N ALA A 61 9.15 5.56 12.61
CA ALA A 61 8.76 5.41 11.21
C ALA A 61 8.35 3.96 10.85
N LEU A 62 8.74 2.98 11.68
CA LEU A 62 8.37 1.57 11.48
C LEU A 62 6.97 1.21 11.98
N GLU A 63 6.26 2.12 12.63
CA GLU A 63 4.83 1.99 12.98
C GLU A 63 3.95 2.14 11.72
N ILE A 64 4.29 1.43 10.64
CA ILE A 64 3.36 1.17 9.54
C ILE A 64 2.40 0.12 10.06
N ARG A 65 1.35 0.59 10.74
CA ARG A 65 0.22 -0.26 11.16
C ARG A 65 -0.46 -0.75 9.90
N ALA A 66 -0.11 -1.96 9.46
CA ALA A 66 -0.89 -2.74 8.51
C ALA A 66 -2.26 -3.00 9.15
N ASP A 67 -3.15 -2.01 9.06
CA ASP A 67 -4.48 -2.09 9.59
C ASP A 67 -5.16 -3.27 8.91
N ARG A 68 -5.61 -4.25 9.71
CA ARG A 68 -6.21 -5.52 9.25
C ARG A 68 -7.57 -5.32 8.54
N ARG A 69 -7.87 -4.11 8.07
CA ARG A 69 -9.05 -3.77 7.25
C ARG A 69 -8.90 -4.14 5.77
N CYS A 70 -7.74 -4.64 5.33
CA CYS A 70 -7.57 -5.13 3.94
C CYS A 70 -8.14 -6.55 3.68
N ARG A 71 -8.69 -7.25 4.69
CA ARG A 71 -9.14 -8.64 4.54
C ARG A 71 -10.49 -8.86 3.83
N ARG A 72 -11.30 -7.82 3.53
CA ARG A 72 -12.66 -8.04 2.99
C ARG A 72 -12.81 -7.96 1.46
N ARG A 73 -11.78 -7.62 0.68
CA ARG A 73 -11.88 -7.70 -0.81
C ARG A 73 -10.73 -8.40 -1.54
N ALA A 74 -9.57 -8.61 -0.92
CA ALA A 74 -8.49 -9.40 -1.54
C ALA A 74 -8.91 -10.88 -1.77
N ALA A 75 -9.79 -11.43 -0.93
CA ALA A 75 -10.33 -12.78 -1.12
C ALA A 75 -11.27 -12.92 -2.33
N ALA A 76 -11.81 -11.82 -2.86
CA ALA A 76 -12.70 -11.87 -4.03
C ALA A 76 -11.93 -11.93 -5.37
N ALA A 77 -10.65 -11.57 -5.40
CA ALA A 77 -9.84 -11.59 -6.62
C ALA A 77 -9.15 -12.95 -6.88
N ALA A 78 -8.94 -13.77 -5.85
CA ALA A 78 -8.27 -15.07 -5.96
C ALA A 78 -9.21 -16.25 -6.26
N ALA A 79 -10.53 -16.03 -6.25
CA ALA A 79 -11.55 -17.08 -6.46
C ALA A 79 -12.18 -17.07 -7.85
N ARG A 80 -11.45 -16.63 -8.89
CA ARG A 80 -11.91 -16.77 -10.27
C ARG A 80 -11.38 -18.10 -10.82
N PRO A 81 -12.20 -19.14 -10.98
CA PRO A 81 -11.74 -20.40 -11.56
C PRO A 81 -11.26 -20.15 -13.00
N PRO A 82 -10.29 -20.92 -13.51
CA PRO A 82 -9.92 -20.83 -14.91
C PRO A 82 -11.18 -21.07 -15.75
N SER A 83 -11.53 -20.06 -16.54
CA SER A 83 -12.60 -20.13 -17.53
C SER A 83 -12.35 -21.30 -18.45
N ARG A 84 -13.17 -22.35 -18.28
CA ARG A 84 -13.41 -23.39 -19.28
C ARG A 84 -13.79 -22.72 -20.60
N THR A 85 -12.90 -22.76 -21.58
CA THR A 85 -13.15 -22.62 -23.02
C THR A 85 -11.91 -23.22 -23.69
N ARG A 86 -11.94 -24.23 -24.57
CA ARG A 86 -12.88 -24.73 -25.60
C ARG A 86 -12.67 -26.28 -25.66
N GLY A 87 -13.59 -27.15 -26.07
CA GLY A 87 -14.60 -27.03 -27.13
C GLY A 87 -14.05 -27.64 -28.42
N CYS A 88 -14.57 -28.83 -28.76
CA CYS A 88 -14.24 -29.76 -29.87
C CYS A 88 -13.09 -30.75 -29.60
#